data_AF-A0A809R0D1-F1
#
_entry.id   AF-A0A809R0D1-F1
#
_cell.length_a   1.000
_cell.length_b   1.000
_cell.length_c   1.000
_cell.angle_alpha   90.00
_cell.angle_beta   90.00
_cell.angle_gamma   90.00
#
_symmetry.space_group_name_H-M   'P 1'
#
loop_
_entity.id
_entity.type
_entity.pdbx_description
1 polymer ?
#
loop_
_entity_poly.entity_id
_entity_poly.type
_entity_poly.pdbx_seq_one_letter_code
_entity_poly.pdbx_strand_id
1 'polypeptide(L)'
;MSTDIFWQALTNAQPQLQQMEIRDVMEAINALLEPHFPKLAAELQGKTEDGVYDLIITAHGATEHFQDVMTLTQTAPKLTMFPNVTAFRARTEMGEFGMSMDNFSLSPSEVLIGHYADAGRVGLQLWFAKPIPQDMVDHARHMSFILLDHAIGEYDFAIKIGPVEFMEDEAEQDTVSLAAFPAVLDHFWRDELGHTALFPSGENEWTGFELVSNTDPDDKLLVQRNESAMALVGRADMLWRVQVDVVLDNKDDLEAAREFEDQLETLLAQTQEGITSQITLHGNVRSMNWHVSDVEAALAKAHKLAQNFAPLEFDISSEFDPQWQDYLRWVS
;
A
#
# COMPACT_ATOMS: atom_id res chain seq x y z
N MET A 1 15.01 10.44 14.34
CA MET A 1 15.06 11.69 15.14
C MET A 1 13.67 12.20 15.57
N SER A 2 12.58 12.02 14.82
CA SER A 2 11.23 12.38 15.28
C SER A 2 10.57 11.29 16.16
N THR A 3 10.76 10.01 15.80
CA THR A 3 10.18 8.85 16.49
C THR A 3 10.62 8.72 17.95
N ASP A 4 11.93 8.81 18.23
CA ASP A 4 12.47 8.71 19.59
C ASP A 4 11.88 9.74 20.56
N ILE A 5 11.62 10.96 20.06
CA ILE A 5 11.08 12.05 20.87
C ILE A 5 9.64 11.75 21.26
N PHE A 6 8.81 11.32 20.29
CA PHE A 6 7.44 10.89 20.57
C PHE A 6 7.41 9.73 21.56
N TRP A 7 8.21 8.69 21.33
CA TRP A 7 8.23 7.52 22.20
C TRP A 7 8.71 7.82 23.61
N GLN A 8 9.69 8.73 23.75
CA GLN A 8 10.12 9.21 25.06
C GLN A 8 9.01 10.02 25.75
N ALA A 9 8.30 10.89 25.02
CA ALA A 9 7.20 11.66 25.56
C ALA A 9 6.05 10.77 26.04
N LEU A 10 5.65 9.77 25.23
CA LEU A 10 4.62 8.80 25.59
C LEU A 10 5.05 7.95 26.78
N THR A 11 6.31 7.52 26.84
CA THR A 11 6.86 6.76 27.97
C THR A 11 6.76 7.55 29.27
N ASN A 12 7.10 8.84 29.24
CA ASN A 12 7.02 9.72 30.41
C ASN A 12 5.58 10.01 30.85
N ALA A 13 4.62 9.97 29.92
CA ALA A 13 3.21 10.22 30.18
C ALA A 13 2.43 9.00 30.70
N GLN A 14 2.96 7.77 30.57
CA GLN A 14 2.28 6.53 30.96
C GLN A 14 1.66 6.56 32.38
N PRO A 15 2.36 7.03 33.43
CA PRO A 15 1.79 7.05 34.78
C PRO A 15 0.54 7.94 34.92
N GLN A 16 0.46 9.03 34.13
CA GLN A 16 -0.73 9.89 34.10
C GLN A 16 -1.84 9.26 33.26
N LEU A 17 -1.50 8.69 32.09
CA LEU A 17 -2.47 8.05 31.20
C LEU A 17 -3.20 6.89 31.87
N GLN A 18 -2.54 6.12 32.74
CA GLN A 18 -3.15 5.01 33.49
C GLN A 18 -4.32 5.44 34.40
N GLN A 19 -4.44 6.73 34.72
CA GLN A 19 -5.49 7.28 35.58
C GLN A 19 -6.65 7.89 34.81
N MET A 20 -6.58 7.88 33.47
CA MET A 20 -7.54 8.51 32.58
C MET A 20 -8.52 7.50 32.00
N GLU A 21 -9.68 8.00 31.57
CA GLU A 21 -10.61 7.22 30.75
C GLU A 21 -10.05 7.03 29.34
N ILE A 22 -10.42 5.94 28.66
CA ILE A 22 -9.84 5.56 27.35
C ILE A 22 -9.88 6.68 26.32
N ARG A 23 -10.98 7.45 26.30
CA ARG A 23 -11.13 8.59 25.39
C ARG A 23 -10.07 9.65 25.64
N ASP A 24 -9.87 10.02 26.90
CA ASP A 24 -8.89 11.02 27.30
C ASP A 24 -7.45 10.53 27.07
N VAL A 25 -7.21 9.22 27.25
CA VAL A 25 -5.93 8.59 26.87
C VAL A 25 -5.66 8.76 25.38
N MET A 26 -6.64 8.41 24.53
CA MET A 26 -6.49 8.54 23.08
C MET A 26 -6.27 9.99 22.66
N GLU A 27 -7.05 10.94 23.19
CA GLU A 27 -6.87 12.38 22.93
C GLU A 27 -5.47 12.86 23.36
N ALA A 28 -4.98 12.42 24.52
CA ALA A 28 -3.65 12.77 25.01
C ALA A 28 -2.51 12.19 24.14
N ILE A 29 -2.63 10.93 23.68
CA ILE A 29 -1.63 10.34 22.78
C ILE A 29 -1.58 11.09 21.46
N ASN A 30 -2.75 11.42 20.88
CA ASN A 30 -2.80 12.18 19.64
C ASN A 30 -2.21 13.59 19.80
N ALA A 31 -2.43 14.25 20.94
CA ALA A 31 -1.80 15.54 21.23
C ALA A 31 -0.26 15.45 21.36
N LEU A 32 0.28 14.31 21.81
CA LEU A 32 1.73 14.05 21.80
C LEU A 32 2.26 13.74 20.39
N LEU A 33 1.43 13.13 19.54
CA LEU A 33 1.79 12.72 18.18
C LEU A 33 1.82 13.90 17.19
N GLU A 34 0.82 14.78 17.27
CA GLU A 34 0.57 15.88 16.31
C GLU A 34 1.80 16.77 16.02
N PRO A 35 2.63 17.19 17.00
CA PRO A 35 3.79 18.04 16.73
C PRO A 35 4.89 17.37 15.91
N HIS A 36 4.92 16.05 15.89
CA HIS A 36 5.96 15.22 15.29
C HIS A 36 5.49 14.55 14.00
N PHE A 37 4.22 14.18 13.95
CA PHE A 37 3.57 13.43 12.88
C PHE A 37 2.14 13.96 12.69
N PRO A 38 1.95 15.18 12.12
CA PRO A 38 0.65 15.87 12.06
C PRO A 38 -0.37 15.19 11.13
N LYS A 39 0.03 14.12 10.44
CA LYS A 39 -0.77 13.36 9.48
C LYS A 39 -1.06 11.94 9.95
N LEU A 40 -0.52 11.57 11.11
CA LEU A 40 -0.79 10.29 11.74
C LEU A 40 -1.76 10.48 12.89
N ALA A 41 -2.50 9.42 13.20
CA ALA A 41 -3.33 9.33 14.39
C ALA A 41 -3.03 8.05 15.17
N ALA A 42 -3.34 8.10 16.46
CA ALA A 42 -3.32 6.97 17.36
C ALA A 42 -4.75 6.52 17.68
N GLU A 43 -5.02 5.24 17.50
CA GLU A 43 -6.25 4.58 17.92
C GLU A 43 -5.94 3.56 19.02
N LEU A 44 -6.92 3.31 19.89
CA LEU A 44 -6.81 2.32 20.95
C LEU A 44 -7.83 1.21 20.72
N GLN A 45 -7.36 -0.04 20.74
CA GLN A 45 -8.22 -1.21 20.63
C GLN A 45 -8.08 -2.12 21.85
N GLY A 46 -9.19 -2.76 22.21
CA GLY A 46 -9.29 -3.69 23.32
C GLY A 46 -9.38 -3.00 24.68
N LYS A 47 -9.62 -3.80 25.72
CA LYS A 47 -9.38 -3.46 27.11
C LYS A 47 -9.12 -4.78 27.83
N THR A 48 -7.90 -5.02 28.27
CA THR A 48 -7.69 -6.10 29.24
C THR A 48 -8.23 -5.65 30.60
N GLU A 49 -8.56 -6.60 31.48
CA GLU A 49 -8.97 -6.29 32.86
C GLU A 49 -7.93 -5.43 33.62
N ASP A 50 -6.68 -5.42 33.14
CA ASP A 50 -5.53 -4.73 33.72
C ASP A 50 -5.28 -3.31 33.16
N GLY A 51 -6.15 -2.79 32.30
CA GLY A 51 -5.98 -1.44 31.72
C GLY A 51 -4.90 -1.33 30.65
N VAL A 52 -4.68 -2.43 29.92
CA VAL A 52 -3.75 -2.52 28.79
C VAL A 52 -4.52 -2.44 27.47
N TYR A 53 -3.94 -1.74 26.50
CA TYR A 53 -4.54 -1.46 25.19
C TYR A 53 -3.57 -1.80 24.06
N ASP A 54 -4.11 -2.20 22.91
CA ASP A 54 -3.34 -2.21 21.67
C ASP A 54 -3.33 -0.78 21.12
N LEU A 55 -2.14 -0.27 20.79
CA LEU A 55 -1.96 1.06 20.19
C LEU A 55 -1.78 0.90 18.68
N ILE A 56 -2.75 1.41 17.94
CA ILE A 56 -2.72 1.39 16.48
C ILE A 56 -2.28 2.75 15.98
N ILE A 57 -1.28 2.79 15.11
CA ILE A 57 -0.90 4.01 14.39
C ILE A 57 -1.47 3.93 12.99
N THR A 58 -2.18 4.97 12.57
CA THR A 58 -2.92 5.04 11.30
C THR A 58 -2.60 6.34 10.56
N ALA A 59 -2.71 6.31 9.23
CA ALA A 59 -2.70 7.50 8.37
C ALA A 59 -4.09 7.76 7.77
N HIS A 60 -5.13 7.06 8.24
CA HIS A 60 -6.49 7.10 7.71
C HIS A 60 -6.54 6.88 6.19
N GLY A 61 -5.72 5.94 5.70
CA GLY A 61 -5.65 5.58 4.28
C GLY A 61 -4.80 6.52 3.40
N ALA A 62 -4.19 7.57 3.96
CA ALA A 62 -3.28 8.45 3.21
C ALA A 62 -1.94 7.74 2.96
N THR A 63 -1.80 7.11 1.79
CA THR A 63 -0.66 6.25 1.45
C THR A 63 0.68 6.97 1.47
N GLU A 64 0.72 8.28 1.21
CA GLU A 64 1.92 9.11 1.29
C GLU A 64 2.53 9.18 2.70
N HIS A 65 1.79 8.78 3.73
CA HIS A 65 2.24 8.75 5.13
C HIS A 65 2.45 7.33 5.67
N PHE A 66 2.29 6.29 4.84
CA PHE A 66 2.47 4.90 5.29
C PHE A 66 3.90 4.62 5.76
N GLN A 67 4.90 5.25 5.14
CA GLN A 67 6.29 5.16 5.60
C GLN A 67 6.43 5.68 7.03
N ASP A 68 5.78 6.81 7.37
CA ASP A 68 5.85 7.38 8.72
C ASP A 68 5.18 6.44 9.74
N VAL A 69 4.02 5.85 9.39
CA VAL A 69 3.34 4.83 10.21
C VAL A 69 4.27 3.65 10.50
N MET A 70 4.88 3.09 9.45
CA MET A 70 5.77 1.94 9.57
C MET A 70 7.03 2.27 10.37
N THR A 71 7.65 3.42 10.11
CA THR A 71 8.86 3.85 10.83
C THR A 71 8.56 4.06 12.31
N LEU A 72 7.43 4.69 12.63
CA LEU A 72 7.03 4.94 14.01
C LEU A 72 6.80 3.61 14.76
N THR A 73 6.01 2.71 14.18
CA THR A 73 5.65 1.42 14.80
C THR A 73 6.84 0.47 14.94
N GLN A 74 7.73 0.39 13.95
CA GLN A 74 8.95 -0.43 14.02
C GLN A 74 9.93 0.04 15.09
N THR A 75 9.90 1.33 15.44
CA THR A 75 10.76 1.92 16.48
C THR A 75 10.10 1.99 17.86
N ALA A 76 8.90 1.42 18.01
CA ALA A 76 8.16 1.43 19.26
C ALA A 76 8.95 0.73 20.38
N PRO A 77 9.19 1.39 21.53
CA PRO A 77 9.76 0.73 22.69
C PRO A 77 8.73 -0.21 23.32
N LYS A 78 9.18 -1.08 24.22
CA LYS A 78 8.25 -1.86 25.06
C LYS A 78 7.55 -0.93 26.04
N LEU A 79 6.24 -0.77 25.89
CA LEU A 79 5.39 0.05 26.77
C LEU A 79 4.52 -0.88 27.63
N THR A 80 4.42 -0.60 28.92
CA THR A 80 3.62 -1.44 29.84
C THR A 80 2.13 -1.32 29.56
N MET A 81 1.66 -0.10 29.27
CA MET A 81 0.25 0.16 28.96
C MET A 81 -0.12 -0.22 27.52
N PHE A 82 0.87 -0.31 26.61
CA PHE A 82 0.71 -0.57 25.18
C PHE A 82 1.70 -1.64 24.70
N PRO A 83 1.54 -2.91 25.11
CA PRO A 83 2.49 -3.97 24.79
C PRO A 83 2.53 -4.30 23.30
N ASN A 84 1.42 -4.04 22.60
CA ASN A 84 1.32 -4.17 21.15
C ASN A 84 1.14 -2.78 20.55
N VAL A 85 2.11 -2.38 19.73
CA VAL A 85 2.03 -1.20 18.88
C VAL A 85 2.03 -1.70 17.44
N THR A 86 0.96 -1.43 16.70
CA THR A 86 0.77 -1.96 15.34
C THR A 86 0.54 -0.85 14.34
N ALA A 87 1.00 -1.07 13.11
CA ALA A 87 0.70 -0.23 11.96
C ALA A 87 -0.65 -0.62 11.37
N PHE A 88 -1.45 0.40 11.05
CA PHE A 88 -2.73 0.30 10.36
C PHE A 88 -3.80 -0.44 11.15
N ARG A 89 -5.06 -0.06 10.91
CA ARG A 89 -6.17 -0.81 11.50
C ARG A 89 -6.27 -2.20 10.86
N ALA A 90 -6.30 -3.23 11.71
CA ALA A 90 -6.52 -4.60 11.28
C ALA A 90 -7.99 -4.84 10.86
N ARG A 91 -8.20 -5.85 10.03
CA ARG A 91 -9.54 -6.37 9.71
C ARG A 91 -10.30 -6.72 10.98
N THR A 92 -11.55 -6.30 11.05
CA THR A 92 -12.47 -6.65 12.14
C THR A 92 -13.50 -7.64 11.65
N GLU A 93 -13.72 -8.73 12.39
CA GLU A 93 -14.85 -9.61 12.11
C GLU A 93 -16.16 -8.83 12.26
N MET A 94 -16.86 -8.68 11.14
CA MET A 94 -17.99 -7.75 11.06
C MET A 94 -19.25 -8.20 11.82
N GLY A 95 -19.35 -9.47 12.23
CA GLY A 95 -20.41 -9.99 13.12
C GLY A 95 -21.79 -9.34 12.96
N GLU A 96 -22.36 -8.86 14.07
CA GLU A 96 -23.53 -7.97 14.10
C GLU A 96 -23.14 -6.48 14.19
N PHE A 97 -21.90 -6.12 13.82
CA PHE A 97 -21.44 -4.73 13.85
C PHE A 97 -22.39 -3.89 13.00
N GLY A 98 -22.98 -2.87 13.59
CA GLY A 98 -23.92 -1.98 12.92
C GLY A 98 -23.61 -0.57 13.34
N MET A 99 -23.44 0.33 12.37
CA MET A 99 -23.29 1.74 12.66
C MET A 99 -24.68 2.36 12.78
N SER A 100 -24.86 3.19 13.80
CA SER A 100 -26.08 3.98 13.98
C SER A 100 -25.72 5.45 14.06
N MET A 101 -26.41 6.28 13.29
CA MET A 101 -26.28 7.73 13.30
C MET A 101 -27.68 8.33 13.27
N ASP A 102 -28.02 9.12 14.28
CA ASP A 102 -29.37 9.62 14.54
C ASP A 102 -30.43 8.51 14.52
N ASN A 103 -31.38 8.56 13.57
CA ASN A 103 -32.47 7.59 13.42
C ASN A 103 -32.20 6.55 12.33
N PHE A 104 -30.98 6.48 11.81
CA PHE A 104 -30.60 5.58 10.73
C PHE A 104 -29.52 4.61 11.21
N SER A 105 -29.61 3.37 10.73
CA SER A 105 -28.60 2.34 10.98
C SER A 105 -28.22 1.67 9.68
N LEU A 106 -26.96 1.26 9.58
CA LEU A 106 -26.43 0.50 8.48
C LEU A 106 -25.51 -0.59 9.03
N SER A 107 -25.78 -1.82 8.62
CA SER A 107 -24.94 -2.97 8.91
C SER A 107 -24.16 -3.41 7.67
N PRO A 108 -23.02 -4.11 7.82
CA PRO A 108 -22.28 -4.72 6.73
C PRO A 108 -23.11 -5.71 5.90
N SER A 109 -24.13 -6.34 6.48
CA SER A 109 -25.07 -7.19 5.71
C SER A 109 -25.96 -6.41 4.75
N GLU A 110 -26.14 -5.11 4.98
CA GLU A 110 -27.00 -4.23 4.17
C GLU A 110 -26.24 -3.46 3.09
N VAL A 111 -24.92 -3.60 3.03
CA VAL A 111 -24.07 -3.08 1.94
C VAL A 111 -23.73 -4.25 1.03
N LEU A 112 -24.18 -4.18 -0.22
CA LEU A 112 -23.91 -5.19 -1.25
C LEU A 112 -22.75 -4.72 -2.12
N ILE A 113 -21.90 -5.64 -2.52
CA ILE A 113 -20.64 -5.39 -3.22
C ILE A 113 -20.57 -6.26 -4.47
N GLY A 114 -20.42 -5.59 -5.60
CA GLY A 114 -19.87 -6.12 -6.84
C GLY A 114 -18.40 -5.72 -6.94
N HIS A 115 -17.61 -6.53 -7.65
CA HIS A 115 -16.17 -6.32 -7.78
C HIS A 115 -15.69 -6.65 -9.20
N TYR A 116 -14.64 -5.97 -9.64
CA TYR A 116 -14.04 -6.17 -10.96
C TYR A 116 -12.54 -5.85 -10.93
N ALA A 117 -11.81 -6.31 -11.95
CA ALA A 117 -10.40 -6.00 -12.11
C ALA A 117 -10.25 -4.57 -12.67
N ASP A 118 -9.42 -3.77 -12.01
CA ASP A 118 -9.12 -2.39 -12.42
C ASP A 118 -7.61 -2.14 -12.32
N ALA A 119 -6.90 -2.24 -13.46
CA ALA A 119 -5.46 -1.99 -13.56
C ALA A 119 -4.61 -2.70 -12.46
N GLY A 120 -4.89 -3.98 -12.19
CA GLY A 120 -4.22 -4.75 -11.13
C GLY A 120 -4.68 -4.41 -9.70
N ARG A 121 -5.83 -3.74 -9.56
CA ARG A 121 -6.54 -3.54 -8.28
C ARG A 121 -7.97 -4.03 -8.39
N VAL A 122 -8.70 -3.96 -7.27
CA VAL A 122 -10.10 -4.38 -7.19
C VAL A 122 -11.00 -3.15 -7.17
N GLY A 123 -11.66 -2.89 -8.30
CA GLY A 123 -12.74 -1.91 -8.36
C GLY A 123 -14.00 -2.44 -7.68
N LEU A 124 -14.73 -1.57 -6.98
CA LEU A 124 -15.94 -1.92 -6.23
C LEU A 124 -17.15 -1.15 -6.74
N GLN A 125 -18.26 -1.86 -6.84
CA GLN A 125 -19.59 -1.28 -7.03
C GLN A 125 -20.44 -1.60 -5.81
N LEU A 126 -21.08 -0.59 -5.25
CA LEU A 126 -21.83 -0.67 -4.00
C LEU A 126 -23.32 -0.39 -4.21
N TRP A 127 -24.14 -1.20 -3.55
CA TRP A 127 -25.58 -1.02 -3.43
C TRP A 127 -26.02 -1.13 -1.98
N PHE A 128 -27.21 -0.60 -1.67
CA PHE A 128 -27.86 -0.82 -0.39
C PHE A 128 -28.97 -1.87 -0.52
N ALA A 129 -28.96 -2.87 0.36
CA ALA A 129 -29.97 -3.93 0.39
C ALA A 129 -31.37 -3.44 0.85
N LYS A 130 -31.47 -2.17 1.24
CA LYS A 130 -32.71 -1.51 1.65
C LYS A 130 -32.78 -0.09 1.07
N PRO A 131 -34.00 0.46 0.89
CA PRO A 131 -34.16 1.86 0.53
C PRO A 131 -33.50 2.79 1.56
N ILE A 132 -32.74 3.76 1.09
CA ILE A 132 -32.14 4.80 1.93
C ILE A 132 -33.00 6.08 1.82
N PRO A 133 -33.42 6.69 2.94
CA PRO A 133 -34.07 8.01 2.91
C PRO A 133 -33.20 9.04 2.17
N GLN A 134 -33.81 9.90 1.36
CA GLN A 134 -33.08 10.82 0.48
C GLN A 134 -32.13 11.76 1.23
N ASP A 135 -32.49 12.18 2.44
CA ASP A 135 -31.69 13.00 3.35
C ASP A 135 -30.54 12.23 4.04
N MET A 136 -30.56 10.90 3.97
CA MET A 136 -29.57 10.01 4.58
C MET A 136 -28.61 9.37 3.57
N VAL A 137 -28.73 9.67 2.26
CA VAL A 137 -27.88 9.04 1.22
C VAL A 137 -26.39 9.30 1.46
N ASP A 138 -26.01 10.56 1.69
CA ASP A 138 -24.60 10.91 1.93
C ASP A 138 -24.06 10.28 3.23
N HIS A 139 -24.91 10.20 4.26
CA HIS A 139 -24.58 9.53 5.51
C HIS A 139 -24.36 8.03 5.30
N ALA A 140 -25.25 7.34 4.57
CA ALA A 140 -25.11 5.92 4.26
C ALA A 140 -23.86 5.63 3.43
N ARG A 141 -23.52 6.50 2.47
CA ARG A 141 -22.28 6.42 1.69
C ARG A 141 -21.05 6.57 2.59
N HIS A 142 -21.03 7.58 3.45
CA HIS A 142 -19.94 7.78 4.40
C HIS A 142 -19.78 6.61 5.38
N MET A 143 -20.88 6.11 5.96
CA MET A 143 -20.88 4.93 6.81
C MET A 143 -20.34 3.70 6.08
N SER A 144 -20.65 3.54 4.78
CA SER A 144 -20.14 2.42 3.98
C SER A 144 -18.62 2.43 3.85
N PHE A 145 -17.99 3.61 3.69
CA PHE A 145 -16.53 3.73 3.70
C PHE A 145 -15.93 3.34 5.05
N ILE A 146 -16.55 3.76 6.16
CA ILE A 146 -16.11 3.36 7.51
C ILE A 146 -16.24 1.84 7.68
N LEU A 147 -17.35 1.26 7.25
CA LEU A 147 -17.57 -0.19 7.31
C LEU A 147 -16.56 -0.96 6.44
N LEU A 148 -16.27 -0.48 5.23
CA LEU A 148 -15.26 -1.04 4.32
C LEU A 148 -13.88 -1.04 4.97
N ASP A 149 -13.46 0.10 5.50
CA ASP A 149 -12.16 0.28 6.16
C ASP A 149 -11.99 -0.66 7.35
N HIS A 150 -13.05 -0.90 8.14
CA HIS A 150 -12.99 -1.89 9.22
C HIS A 150 -13.00 -3.34 8.70
N ALA A 151 -13.73 -3.63 7.62
CA ALA A 151 -13.93 -5.01 7.14
C ALA A 151 -12.70 -5.52 6.39
N ILE A 152 -12.08 -4.64 5.60
CA ILE A 152 -10.93 -4.93 4.75
C ILE A 152 -9.62 -4.60 5.48
N GLY A 153 -9.66 -3.70 6.47
CA GLY A 153 -8.48 -3.17 7.14
C GLY A 153 -7.86 -2.03 6.32
N GLU A 154 -7.21 -1.09 7.00
CA GLU A 154 -6.75 0.16 6.38
C GLU A 154 -5.72 -0.07 5.28
N TYR A 155 -4.72 -0.93 5.53
CA TYR A 155 -3.66 -1.19 4.55
C TYR A 155 -4.25 -1.81 3.27
N ASP A 156 -5.03 -2.88 3.41
CA ASP A 156 -5.62 -3.55 2.26
C ASP A 156 -6.63 -2.67 1.53
N PHE A 157 -7.39 -1.84 2.25
CA PHE A 157 -8.30 -0.89 1.62
C PHE A 157 -7.52 0.13 0.78
N ALA A 158 -6.45 0.71 1.31
CA ALA A 158 -5.67 1.72 0.60
C ALA A 158 -4.85 1.15 -0.58
N ILE A 159 -4.48 -0.13 -0.53
CA ILE A 159 -3.53 -0.74 -1.48
C ILE A 159 -4.24 -1.58 -2.54
N LYS A 160 -5.21 -2.40 -2.12
CA LYS A 160 -5.86 -3.38 -3.01
C LYS A 160 -7.09 -2.82 -3.71
N ILE A 161 -7.76 -1.85 -3.10
CA ILE A 161 -9.01 -1.31 -3.64
C ILE A 161 -8.72 -0.16 -4.60
N GLY A 162 -9.35 -0.23 -5.77
CA GLY A 162 -9.34 0.81 -6.79
C GLY A 162 -10.54 1.75 -6.64
N PRO A 163 -11.22 2.11 -7.73
CA PRO A 163 -12.45 2.91 -7.70
C PRO A 163 -13.54 2.26 -6.83
N VAL A 164 -14.29 3.10 -6.11
CA VAL A 164 -15.47 2.69 -5.34
C VAL A 164 -16.65 3.53 -5.81
N GLU A 165 -17.64 2.87 -6.42
CA GLU A 165 -18.79 3.52 -7.06
C GLU A 165 -20.09 3.10 -6.37
N PHE A 166 -20.95 4.07 -6.06
CA PHE A 166 -22.30 3.78 -5.57
C PHE A 166 -23.27 3.76 -6.73
N MET A 167 -23.95 2.63 -6.89
CA MET A 167 -24.86 2.40 -7.99
C MET A 167 -26.29 2.80 -7.62
N GLU A 168 -27.03 3.33 -8.58
CA GLU A 168 -28.42 3.78 -8.39
C GLU A 168 -29.45 2.73 -8.84
N ASP A 169 -29.05 1.82 -9.73
CA ASP A 169 -29.88 0.75 -10.26
C ASP A 169 -29.99 -0.43 -9.28
N GLU A 170 -30.83 -1.42 -9.61
CA GLU A 170 -30.92 -2.65 -8.82
C GLU A 170 -29.58 -3.40 -8.79
N ALA A 171 -29.30 -4.06 -7.66
CA ALA A 171 -28.08 -4.82 -7.49
C ALA A 171 -28.00 -5.99 -8.48
N GLU A 172 -26.79 -6.24 -8.99
CA GLU A 172 -26.54 -7.40 -9.86
C GLU A 172 -26.69 -8.73 -9.10
N GLN A 173 -26.97 -9.81 -9.83
CA GLN A 173 -27.25 -11.14 -9.25
C GLN A 173 -26.06 -11.74 -8.48
N ASP A 174 -24.83 -11.37 -8.83
CA ASP A 174 -23.61 -11.96 -8.28
C ASP A 174 -22.96 -11.10 -7.17
N THR A 175 -23.69 -10.14 -6.62
CA THR A 175 -23.21 -9.31 -5.49
C THR A 175 -23.14 -10.11 -4.18
N VAL A 176 -22.19 -9.74 -3.32
CA VAL A 176 -22.04 -10.30 -1.97
C VAL A 176 -22.23 -9.22 -0.92
N SER A 177 -22.59 -9.57 0.32
CA SER A 177 -22.61 -8.57 1.39
C SER A 177 -21.18 -8.18 1.80
N LEU A 178 -21.01 -6.96 2.31
CA LEU A 178 -19.73 -6.50 2.86
C LEU A 178 -19.22 -7.41 3.98
N ALA A 179 -20.12 -8.02 4.77
CA ALA A 179 -19.73 -9.00 5.79
C ALA A 179 -18.99 -10.23 5.21
N ALA A 180 -19.35 -10.67 4.00
CA ALA A 180 -18.74 -11.81 3.32
C ALA A 180 -17.59 -11.42 2.38
N PHE A 181 -17.51 -10.14 2.01
CA PHE A 181 -16.59 -9.66 0.99
C PHE A 181 -15.09 -9.88 1.27
N PRO A 182 -14.55 -9.79 2.50
CA PRO A 182 -13.11 -9.96 2.72
C PRO A 182 -12.55 -11.29 2.18
N ALA A 183 -13.30 -12.38 2.29
CA ALA A 183 -12.89 -13.67 1.73
C ALA A 183 -12.93 -13.69 0.19
N VAL A 184 -13.91 -13.00 -0.41
CA VAL A 184 -14.02 -12.82 -1.86
C VAL A 184 -12.88 -11.97 -2.38
N LEU A 185 -12.54 -10.89 -1.68
CA LEU A 185 -11.40 -10.03 -1.98
C LEU A 185 -10.10 -10.82 -1.99
N ASP A 186 -9.83 -11.63 -0.96
CA ASP A 186 -8.58 -12.40 -0.87
C ASP A 186 -8.46 -13.46 -1.97
N HIS A 187 -9.58 -14.06 -2.38
CA HIS A 187 -9.61 -14.98 -3.52
C HIS A 187 -9.35 -14.25 -4.83
N PHE A 188 -10.10 -13.17 -5.10
CA PHE A 188 -9.96 -12.38 -6.32
C PHE A 188 -8.56 -11.79 -6.48
N TRP A 189 -8.01 -11.20 -5.40
CA TRP A 189 -6.66 -10.64 -5.36
C TRP A 189 -5.58 -11.66 -5.72
N ARG A 190 -5.65 -12.86 -5.14
CA ARG A 190 -4.62 -13.89 -5.33
C ARG A 190 -4.81 -14.65 -6.64
N ASP A 191 -6.02 -15.12 -6.90
CA ASP A 191 -6.28 -16.16 -7.90
C ASP A 191 -6.69 -15.57 -9.25
N GLU A 192 -7.40 -14.43 -9.27
CA GLU A 192 -7.82 -13.76 -10.52
C GLU A 192 -6.82 -12.68 -10.95
N LEU A 193 -6.33 -11.85 -10.01
CA LEU A 193 -5.33 -10.82 -10.31
C LEU A 193 -3.88 -11.31 -10.23
N GLY A 194 -3.64 -12.51 -9.67
CA GLY A 194 -2.31 -13.14 -9.62
C GLY A 194 -1.37 -12.60 -8.53
N HIS A 195 -1.84 -11.79 -7.58
CA HIS A 195 -1.02 -11.20 -6.52
C HIS A 195 -0.80 -12.19 -5.36
N THR A 196 0.06 -13.19 -5.59
CA THR A 196 0.25 -14.31 -4.66
C THR A 196 1.12 -14.03 -3.43
N ALA A 197 1.82 -12.89 -3.40
CA ALA A 197 2.88 -12.55 -2.45
C ALA A 197 4.11 -13.49 -2.47
N LEU A 198 4.12 -14.51 -3.32
CA LEU A 198 5.23 -15.44 -3.47
C LEU A 198 6.25 -14.88 -4.45
N PHE A 199 7.52 -14.95 -4.08
CA PHE A 199 8.60 -14.57 -4.98
C PHE A 199 8.61 -15.51 -6.19
N PRO A 200 8.57 -15.00 -7.44
CA PRO A 200 8.59 -15.83 -8.63
C PRO A 200 9.82 -16.74 -8.68
N SER A 201 9.63 -17.93 -9.23
CA SER A 201 10.71 -18.90 -9.44
C SER A 201 10.90 -19.16 -10.92
N GLY A 202 12.15 -19.20 -11.38
CA GLY A 202 12.49 -19.46 -12.78
C GLY A 202 12.83 -18.18 -13.52
N GLU A 203 12.70 -18.23 -14.85
CA GLU A 203 12.91 -17.06 -15.70
C GLU A 203 11.70 -16.12 -15.63
N ASN A 204 11.96 -14.83 -15.58
CA ASN A 204 10.91 -13.81 -15.57
C ASN A 204 10.18 -13.76 -16.91
N GLU A 205 8.85 -13.60 -16.85
CA GLU A 205 8.00 -13.40 -18.02
C GLU A 205 7.89 -11.90 -18.32
N TRP A 206 7.97 -11.53 -19.61
CA TRP A 206 8.03 -10.12 -20.02
C TRP A 206 7.03 -9.80 -21.13
N THR A 207 6.36 -8.67 -21.00
CA THR A 207 5.57 -8.05 -22.07
C THR A 207 6.23 -6.77 -22.54
N GLY A 208 6.40 -6.60 -23.85
CA GLY A 208 6.92 -5.38 -24.46
C GLY A 208 5.87 -4.64 -25.26
N PHE A 209 5.83 -3.31 -25.13
CA PHE A 209 4.99 -2.45 -25.97
C PHE A 209 5.68 -1.12 -26.28
N GLU A 210 5.26 -0.51 -27.39
CA GLU A 210 5.73 0.81 -27.85
C GLU A 210 4.59 1.82 -27.74
N LEU A 211 4.87 2.95 -27.11
CA LEU A 211 3.99 4.11 -27.08
C LEU A 211 4.58 5.18 -27.98
N VAL A 212 3.72 5.77 -28.81
CA VAL A 212 4.10 6.84 -29.74
C VAL A 212 3.37 8.10 -29.31
N SER A 213 4.10 9.21 -29.19
CA SER A 213 3.50 10.50 -28.85
C SER A 213 2.46 10.92 -29.89
N ASN A 214 1.33 11.44 -29.41
CA ASN A 214 0.27 11.97 -30.26
C ASN A 214 0.68 13.25 -31.01
N THR A 215 1.75 13.92 -30.57
CA THR A 215 2.23 15.18 -31.14
C THR A 215 3.53 15.04 -31.94
N ASP A 216 4.32 14.01 -31.68
CA ASP A 216 5.58 13.74 -32.39
C ASP A 216 5.76 12.23 -32.65
N PRO A 217 5.58 11.75 -33.88
CA PRO A 217 5.72 10.32 -34.21
C PRO A 217 7.13 9.73 -33.98
N ASP A 218 8.16 10.58 -33.90
CA ASP A 218 9.53 10.15 -33.62
C ASP A 218 9.81 10.06 -32.11
N ASP A 219 8.93 10.63 -31.27
CA ASP A 219 8.97 10.51 -29.82
C ASP A 219 8.30 9.20 -29.37
N LYS A 220 9.15 8.22 -29.09
CA LYS A 220 8.77 6.84 -28.77
C LYS A 220 9.26 6.44 -27.39
N LEU A 221 8.36 5.80 -26.65
CA LEU A 221 8.65 5.16 -25.37
C LEU A 221 8.48 3.65 -25.54
N LEU A 222 9.58 2.91 -25.42
CA LEU A 222 9.55 1.46 -25.33
C LEU A 222 9.44 1.07 -23.85
N VAL A 223 8.51 0.17 -23.54
CA VAL A 223 8.32 -0.37 -22.21
C VAL A 223 8.43 -1.88 -22.25
N GLN A 224 9.20 -2.46 -21.33
CA GLN A 224 9.24 -3.88 -21.03
C GLN A 224 8.77 -4.03 -19.59
N ARG A 225 7.63 -4.69 -19.38
CA ARG A 225 7.07 -4.98 -18.07
C ARG A 225 7.37 -6.42 -17.69
N ASN A 226 7.85 -6.64 -16.47
CA ASN A 226 8.02 -7.98 -15.92
C ASN A 226 6.67 -8.46 -15.38
N GLU A 227 6.03 -9.41 -16.06
CA GLU A 227 4.76 -10.01 -15.62
C GLU A 227 4.92 -10.81 -14.33
N SER A 228 6.10 -11.38 -14.09
CA SER A 228 6.37 -12.12 -12.86
C SER A 228 6.33 -11.21 -11.62
N ALA A 229 6.62 -9.91 -11.79
CA ALA A 229 6.51 -8.94 -10.69
C ALA A 229 5.07 -8.75 -10.19
N MET A 230 4.06 -9.08 -10.99
CA MET A 230 2.64 -9.00 -10.62
C MET A 230 2.33 -9.80 -9.35
N ALA A 231 3.04 -10.93 -9.15
CA ALA A 231 2.89 -11.76 -7.97
C ALA A 231 3.20 -11.05 -6.65
N LEU A 232 3.98 -9.97 -6.69
CA LEU A 232 4.50 -9.26 -5.52
C LEU A 232 3.80 -7.94 -5.23
N VAL A 233 2.89 -7.50 -6.12
CA VAL A 233 2.10 -6.29 -5.92
C VAL A 233 1.32 -6.36 -4.59
N GLY A 234 1.37 -5.26 -3.85
CA GLY A 234 0.69 -5.12 -2.55
C GLY A 234 1.38 -5.81 -1.38
N ARG A 235 2.60 -6.33 -1.54
CA ARG A 235 3.41 -6.78 -0.40
C ARG A 235 3.83 -5.61 0.47
N ALA A 236 3.51 -5.68 1.76
CA ALA A 236 3.80 -4.65 2.75
C ALA A 236 5.30 -4.37 2.98
N ASP A 237 6.18 -5.29 2.59
CA ASP A 237 7.62 -5.07 2.65
C ASP A 237 8.19 -4.46 1.36
N MET A 238 7.54 -4.61 0.20
CA MET A 238 8.05 -4.15 -1.11
C MET A 238 7.40 -2.83 -1.56
N LEU A 239 7.53 -1.79 -0.73
CA LEU A 239 6.87 -0.48 -0.93
C LEU A 239 7.78 0.58 -1.55
N TRP A 240 9.01 0.21 -1.89
CA TRP A 240 9.98 1.11 -2.48
C TRP A 240 10.32 0.67 -3.89
N ARG A 241 10.35 1.65 -4.78
CA ARG A 241 10.88 1.53 -6.12
C ARG A 241 12.28 2.14 -6.13
N VAL A 242 13.27 1.37 -6.58
CA VAL A 242 14.59 1.88 -6.95
C VAL A 242 14.62 2.04 -8.47
N GLN A 243 14.90 3.25 -8.93
CA GLN A 243 15.04 3.58 -10.34
C GLN A 243 16.51 3.86 -10.65
N VAL A 244 17.00 3.26 -11.73
CA VAL A 244 18.34 3.51 -12.27
C VAL A 244 18.20 3.98 -13.72
N ASP A 245 18.63 5.20 -13.98
CA ASP A 245 18.64 5.81 -15.31
C ASP A 245 20.06 5.86 -15.85
N VAL A 246 20.20 5.57 -17.14
CA VAL A 246 21.47 5.61 -17.85
C VAL A 246 21.28 6.19 -19.25
N VAL A 247 22.17 7.13 -19.61
CA VAL A 247 22.22 7.73 -20.95
C VAL A 247 23.08 6.84 -21.85
N LEU A 248 22.54 6.48 -23.01
CA LEU A 248 23.17 5.58 -23.97
C LEU A 248 23.64 6.35 -25.20
N ASP A 249 24.94 6.41 -25.45
CA ASP A 249 25.50 7.05 -26.64
C ASP A 249 25.76 6.05 -27.77
N ASN A 250 25.97 4.78 -27.40
CA ASN A 250 26.35 3.74 -28.35
C ASN A 250 25.87 2.34 -27.92
N LYS A 251 26.22 1.33 -28.71
CA LYS A 251 25.81 -0.07 -28.45
C LYS A 251 26.54 -0.69 -27.26
N ASP A 252 27.79 -0.32 -27.03
CA ASP A 252 28.59 -0.84 -25.92
C ASP A 252 27.99 -0.35 -24.58
N ASP A 253 27.46 0.88 -24.54
CA ASP A 253 26.73 1.40 -23.37
C ASP A 253 25.47 0.57 -23.08
N LEU A 254 24.72 0.18 -24.12
CA LEU A 254 23.53 -0.65 -23.97
C LEU A 254 23.88 -2.06 -23.46
N GLU A 255 24.99 -2.65 -23.93
CA GLU A 255 25.47 -3.93 -23.44
C GLU A 255 25.92 -3.83 -21.97
N ALA A 256 26.63 -2.77 -21.61
CA ALA A 256 27.03 -2.50 -20.23
C ALA A 256 25.83 -2.27 -19.29
N ALA A 257 24.81 -1.53 -19.75
CA ALA A 257 23.58 -1.31 -18.98
C ALA A 257 22.80 -2.60 -18.73
N ARG A 258 22.74 -3.51 -19.71
CA ARG A 258 22.12 -4.84 -19.56
C ARG A 258 22.89 -5.73 -18.59
N GLU A 259 24.22 -5.73 -18.69
CA GLU A 259 25.05 -6.49 -17.75
C GLU A 259 24.92 -5.94 -16.31
N PHE A 260 24.79 -4.62 -16.13
CA PHE A 260 24.47 -4.01 -14.84
C PHE A 260 23.10 -4.48 -14.31
N GLU A 261 22.08 -4.45 -15.17
CA GLU A 261 20.71 -4.90 -14.87
C GLU A 261 20.70 -6.37 -14.39
N ASP A 262 21.30 -7.27 -15.17
CA ASP A 262 21.36 -8.71 -14.87
C ASP A 262 22.08 -8.98 -13.53
N GLN A 263 23.18 -8.26 -13.27
CA GLN A 263 23.93 -8.39 -12.02
C GLN A 263 23.15 -7.84 -10.82
N LEU A 264 22.46 -6.69 -10.96
CA LEU A 264 21.66 -6.13 -9.88
C LEU A 264 20.44 -7.00 -9.59
N GLU A 265 19.72 -7.46 -10.63
CA GLU A 265 18.61 -8.38 -10.50
C GLU A 265 19.04 -9.65 -9.77
N THR A 266 20.20 -10.22 -10.14
CA THR A 266 20.76 -11.39 -9.46
C THR A 266 21.02 -11.11 -7.97
N LEU A 267 21.60 -9.96 -7.63
CA LEU A 267 21.93 -9.59 -6.25
C LEU A 267 20.70 -9.33 -5.37
N LEU A 268 19.57 -8.94 -5.97
CA LEU A 268 18.31 -8.67 -5.27
C LEU A 268 17.43 -9.93 -5.21
N ALA A 269 17.35 -10.71 -6.29
CA ALA A 269 16.54 -11.91 -6.37
C ALA A 269 17.07 -13.07 -5.51
N GLN A 270 18.40 -13.20 -5.36
CA GLN A 270 19.02 -14.25 -4.53
C GLN A 270 18.52 -14.26 -3.08
N THR A 271 18.23 -13.08 -2.54
CA THR A 271 17.75 -12.87 -1.17
C THR A 271 16.25 -12.55 -1.13
N GLN A 272 15.56 -12.61 -2.27
CA GLN A 272 14.15 -12.19 -2.41
C GLN A 272 13.91 -10.75 -1.93
N GLU A 273 14.93 -9.90 -2.01
CA GLU A 273 14.93 -8.51 -1.53
C GLU A 273 14.48 -7.53 -2.61
N GLY A 274 14.37 -7.96 -3.87
CA GLY A 274 13.85 -7.11 -4.93
C GLY A 274 13.67 -7.81 -6.27
N ILE A 275 12.70 -7.32 -7.04
CA ILE A 275 12.37 -7.81 -8.38
C ILE A 275 12.43 -6.66 -9.39
N THR A 276 12.99 -6.92 -10.57
CA THR A 276 12.89 -5.97 -11.69
C THR A 276 11.42 -5.87 -12.09
N SER A 277 10.82 -4.69 -11.98
CA SER A 277 9.40 -4.47 -12.26
C SER A 277 9.17 -4.05 -13.71
N GLN A 278 9.97 -3.12 -14.20
CA GLN A 278 9.88 -2.64 -15.58
C GLN A 278 11.18 -2.00 -16.05
N ILE A 279 11.32 -1.93 -17.36
CA ILE A 279 12.41 -1.25 -18.03
C ILE A 279 11.82 -0.39 -19.15
N THR A 280 12.27 0.85 -19.25
CA THR A 280 11.87 1.74 -20.33
C THR A 280 13.06 2.25 -21.12
N LEU A 281 12.82 2.58 -22.39
CA LEU A 281 13.76 3.31 -23.22
C LEU A 281 13.02 4.47 -23.88
N HIS A 282 13.42 5.69 -23.53
CA HIS A 282 12.88 6.93 -24.08
C HIS A 282 14.02 7.78 -24.63
N GLY A 283 14.01 8.02 -25.95
CA GLY A 283 15.15 8.63 -26.63
C GLY A 283 16.40 7.77 -26.44
N ASN A 284 17.40 8.32 -25.73
CA ASN A 284 18.62 7.61 -25.38
C ASN A 284 18.75 7.29 -23.87
N VAL A 285 17.69 7.45 -23.09
CA VAL A 285 17.69 7.13 -21.66
C VAL A 285 17.03 5.79 -21.43
N ARG A 286 17.77 4.84 -20.86
CA ARG A 286 17.25 3.57 -20.35
C ARG A 286 16.98 3.72 -18.85
N SER A 287 15.75 3.47 -18.44
CA SER A 287 15.34 3.47 -17.02
C SER A 287 15.00 2.06 -16.60
N MET A 288 15.60 1.58 -15.53
CA MET A 288 15.37 0.24 -14.98
C MET A 288 14.82 0.40 -13.57
N ASN A 289 13.72 -0.30 -13.26
CA ASN A 289 12.99 -0.14 -12.01
C ASN A 289 12.89 -1.44 -11.24
N TRP A 290 13.25 -1.43 -9.97
CA TRP A 290 13.09 -2.55 -9.05
C TRP A 290 12.15 -2.19 -7.92
N HIS A 291 11.23 -3.07 -7.57
CA HIS A 291 10.56 -3.00 -6.28
C HIS A 291 11.36 -3.80 -5.26
N VAL A 292 11.61 -3.21 -4.08
CA VAL A 292 12.58 -3.73 -3.10
C VAL A 292 12.02 -3.74 -1.69
N SER A 293 12.47 -4.71 -0.88
CA SER A 293 12.08 -4.85 0.52
C SER A 293 12.92 -4.00 1.49
N ASP A 294 14.13 -3.64 1.08
CA ASP A 294 15.07 -2.79 1.82
C ASP A 294 15.72 -1.79 0.85
N VAL A 295 15.23 -0.56 0.88
CA VAL A 295 15.67 0.50 -0.03
C VAL A 295 17.12 0.92 0.22
N GLU A 296 17.56 0.97 1.49
CA GLU A 296 18.93 1.38 1.83
C GLU A 296 19.94 0.34 1.34
N ALA A 297 19.65 -0.95 1.57
CA ALA A 297 20.48 -2.05 1.09
C ALA A 297 20.51 -2.12 -0.45
N ALA A 298 19.36 -1.95 -1.10
CA ALA A 298 19.26 -1.96 -2.56
C ALA A 298 20.05 -0.80 -3.21
N LEU A 299 19.91 0.43 -2.71
CA LEU A 299 20.68 1.58 -3.17
C LEU A 299 22.18 1.38 -2.97
N ALA A 300 22.60 0.85 -1.82
CA ALA A 300 24.01 0.55 -1.56
C ALA A 300 24.59 -0.49 -2.54
N LYS A 301 23.82 -1.54 -2.87
CA LYS A 301 24.20 -2.54 -3.88
C LYS A 301 24.30 -1.90 -5.27
N ALA A 302 23.30 -1.12 -5.68
CA ALA A 302 23.25 -0.48 -6.99
C ALA A 302 24.41 0.51 -7.20
N HIS A 303 24.67 1.40 -6.23
CA HIS A 303 25.81 2.33 -6.30
C HIS A 303 27.16 1.62 -6.33
N LYS A 304 27.33 0.56 -5.53
CA LYS A 304 28.57 -0.22 -5.53
C LYS A 304 28.78 -0.93 -6.86
N LEU A 305 27.72 -1.48 -7.45
CA LEU A 305 27.77 -2.17 -8.73
C LEU A 305 28.10 -1.21 -9.87
N ALA A 306 27.48 -0.03 -9.90
CA ALA A 306 27.68 1.00 -10.93
C ALA A 306 29.15 1.40 -11.10
N GLN A 307 29.95 1.36 -10.02
CA GLN A 307 31.39 1.66 -10.06
C GLN A 307 32.19 0.73 -10.99
N ASN A 308 31.69 -0.46 -11.29
CA ASN A 308 32.35 -1.43 -12.17
C ASN A 308 32.12 -1.14 -13.66
N PHE A 309 31.22 -0.21 -14.00
CA PHE A 309 30.78 0.05 -15.37
C PHE A 309 31.27 1.41 -15.90
N ALA A 310 32.26 2.03 -15.25
CA ALA A 310 32.87 3.26 -15.74
C ALA A 310 33.41 3.08 -17.19
N PRO A 311 33.22 4.06 -18.09
CA PRO A 311 32.81 5.44 -17.81
C PRO A 311 31.30 5.71 -17.81
N LEU A 312 30.44 4.68 -17.90
CA LEU A 312 28.99 4.86 -17.93
C LEU A 312 28.49 5.44 -16.60
N GLU A 313 27.70 6.52 -16.68
CA GLU A 313 27.13 7.20 -15.52
C GLU A 313 25.69 6.70 -15.26
N PHE A 314 25.42 6.34 -14.01
CA PHE A 314 24.12 5.85 -13.56
C PHE A 314 23.53 6.85 -12.58
N ASP A 315 22.35 7.38 -12.90
CA ASP A 315 21.54 8.15 -11.95
C ASP A 315 20.65 7.17 -11.19
N ILE A 316 20.84 7.10 -9.87
CA ILE A 316 20.19 6.10 -9.01
C ILE A 316 19.36 6.83 -7.97
N SER A 317 18.06 6.54 -7.97
CA SER A 317 17.09 7.16 -7.08
C SER A 317 16.11 6.14 -6.52
N SER A 318 15.31 6.55 -5.54
CA SER A 318 14.25 5.72 -4.98
C SER A 318 13.00 6.54 -4.69
N GLU A 319 11.85 5.90 -4.80
CA GLU A 319 10.54 6.48 -4.50
C GLU A 319 9.74 5.50 -3.64
N PHE A 320 9.01 6.06 -2.65
CA PHE A 320 8.04 5.29 -1.88
C PHE A 320 6.77 5.14 -2.71
N ASP A 321 6.53 3.94 -3.23
CA ASP A 321 5.42 3.60 -4.12
C ASP A 321 4.65 2.38 -3.55
N PRO A 322 3.91 2.55 -2.44
CA PRO A 322 3.23 1.44 -1.78
C PRO A 322 2.13 0.82 -2.65
N GLN A 323 1.58 1.59 -3.59
CA GLN A 323 0.52 1.15 -4.50
C GLN A 323 1.05 0.59 -5.82
N TRP A 324 2.38 0.54 -6.01
CA TRP A 324 3.00 0.09 -7.26
C TRP A 324 2.47 0.88 -8.47
N GLN A 325 2.18 2.18 -8.31
CA GLN A 325 1.52 3.01 -9.32
C GLN A 325 2.29 3.04 -10.63
N ASP A 326 3.62 3.14 -10.56
CA ASP A 326 4.48 3.22 -11.75
C ASP A 326 4.47 1.90 -12.56
N TYR A 327 4.31 0.76 -11.89
CA TYR A 327 4.21 -0.55 -12.51
C TYR A 327 2.79 -0.84 -13.04
N LEU A 328 1.77 -0.56 -12.21
CA LEU A 328 0.38 -0.89 -12.51
C LEU A 328 -0.24 0.00 -13.59
N ARG A 329 0.29 1.21 -13.84
CA ARG A 329 -0.20 2.07 -14.94
C ARG A 329 -0.13 1.44 -16.34
N TRP A 330 0.63 0.36 -16.46
CA TRP A 330 0.78 -0.40 -17.70
C TRP A 330 -0.12 -1.63 -17.78
N VAL A 331 -0.82 -1.98 -16.69
CA VAL A 331 -1.75 -3.10 -16.63
C VAL A 331 -3.08 -2.67 -17.24
N SER A 332 -3.49 -3.40 -18.27
CA SER A 332 -4.70 -3.15 -19.06
C SER A 332 -5.90 -3.92 -18.55
#